data_AF-A0A944YB38-F1
#
_entry.id   AF-A0A944YB38-F1
#
_cell.length_a   1.000
_cell.length_b   1.000
_cell.length_c   1.000
_cell.angle_alpha   90.00
_cell.angle_beta   90.00
_cell.angle_gamma   90.00
#
_symmetry.space_group_name_H-M   'P 1'
#
loop_
_entity.id
_entity.type
_entity.pdbx_description
1 polymer ?
#
loop_
_entity_poly.entity_id
_entity_poly.type
_entity_poly.pdbx_seq_one_letter_code
_entity_poly.pdbx_strand_id
1 'polypeptide(L)'
;MVTLALLRKFRGNFPPVWSIPDSIRVWLLVGGGAIVIGQTYPLLQAAEHSSTNKAIPIAGLSQKKITPEVANELRHLDPRADGWVTEIVNDAVGIHFKKLNKAMHENPESLSKHLEAMIAGNFSCDPLRPHPEPFSFDDGTLRVWRHKKSANNNNFNRITGFAKALQQLQSPLTANGIKTDKVHFDMHFKIIRVHVESASSTTRVVVESHGYNKDITLQQHATWDCVWIPARKKGGLPQLSHINVLDFEEVTSPSHNKPWFTDSTASIMGWHEESNDPLLLGIDDWRKQLDWRFTQDVTGPHGLSVGDVNGDGRPDLYVCETGGLPNRLLIQKPDGTIEDASNGSSANFLEPSASSLLIDLDNDTDLDLVLATGRYVLFLSNDGKGVFTRRFEHTSDSVIRSLSAIDYNNDGRLDVYACGYYARSGDRLGLGRPVPYHDANNGVSNFMLQNAGWIFKDVTQEVGLDTNNQRFSYAASWEDFDNDGDPDLYVANDFGRNNLFLNEAGHFTDIAAEAGVEDLSAGMSVSWGDYNRDGWMDLYIGNMFSSAGNRIAFQRKYRSGEDTSSFQRHARGNSLFLNQGDSTFLDVSEEANVTLGRWAWCSSFADINNDGWEDILVANGMVTGTDDTGDL
;
A
#
# COMPACT_ATOMS: atom_id res chain seq x y z
N MET A 1 4.38 -20.87 -17.19
CA MET A 1 5.26 -22.07 -17.19
C MET A 1 6.61 -21.84 -17.88
N VAL A 2 6.77 -20.86 -18.78
CA VAL A 2 8.09 -20.49 -19.36
C VAL A 2 8.81 -19.43 -18.50
N THR A 3 8.08 -18.70 -17.66
CA THR A 3 8.58 -17.60 -16.80
C THR A 3 9.49 -18.07 -15.65
N LEU A 4 9.25 -19.24 -15.06
CA LEU A 4 10.09 -19.74 -13.94
C LEU A 4 11.48 -20.28 -14.38
N ALA A 5 11.64 -20.67 -15.63
CA ALA A 5 12.91 -21.21 -16.15
C ALA A 5 13.93 -20.09 -16.47
N LEU A 6 13.46 -18.87 -16.77
CA LEU A 6 14.31 -17.71 -17.03
C LEU A 6 14.88 -17.10 -15.74
N LEU A 7 14.08 -17.00 -14.68
CA LEU A 7 14.53 -16.45 -13.38
C LEU A 7 15.63 -17.29 -12.67
N ARG A 8 15.74 -18.59 -12.98
CA ARG A 8 16.72 -19.49 -12.31
C ARG A 8 18.09 -19.54 -12.98
N LYS A 9 18.24 -19.02 -14.20
CA LYS A 9 19.54 -18.97 -14.88
C LYS A 9 20.43 -17.79 -14.41
N PHE A 10 19.85 -16.82 -13.70
CA PHE A 10 20.55 -15.58 -13.27
C PHE A 10 21.08 -15.58 -11.83
N ARG A 11 20.67 -16.50 -10.94
CA ARG A 11 21.08 -16.48 -9.50
C ARG A 11 22.37 -17.25 -9.17
N GLY A 12 23.37 -17.20 -10.06
CA GLY A 12 24.60 -17.97 -9.93
C GLY A 12 25.67 -17.42 -8.97
N ASN A 13 25.55 -16.20 -8.41
CA ASN A 13 26.64 -15.59 -7.62
C ASN A 13 26.17 -14.51 -6.61
N PHE A 14 25.30 -14.84 -5.65
CA PHE A 14 25.03 -13.92 -4.51
C PHE A 14 24.99 -14.67 -3.16
N PRO A 15 25.59 -14.13 -2.08
CA PRO A 15 25.46 -14.69 -0.73
C PRO A 15 24.08 -14.37 -0.11
N PRO A 16 23.60 -15.15 0.88
CA PRO A 16 22.23 -15.06 1.37
C PRO A 16 22.15 -14.11 2.57
N VAL A 17 21.85 -12.83 2.37
CA VAL A 17 21.37 -11.95 3.44
C VAL A 17 20.40 -10.94 2.83
N TRP A 18 19.11 -11.29 2.82
CA TRP A 18 18.02 -10.33 2.63
C TRP A 18 17.06 -10.53 3.81
N SER A 19 17.06 -9.57 4.74
CA SER A 19 16.02 -9.42 5.75
C SER A 19 14.97 -8.46 5.21
N ILE A 20 13.77 -8.97 4.96
CA ILE A 20 12.60 -8.16 4.61
C ILE A 20 12.10 -7.49 5.91
N PRO A 21 11.81 -6.18 5.94
CA PRO A 21 11.23 -5.54 7.11
C PRO A 21 9.87 -6.14 7.49
N ASP A 22 9.70 -6.42 8.78
CA ASP A 22 8.47 -6.93 9.41
C ASP A 22 7.49 -5.75 9.60
N SER A 23 6.58 -5.50 8.64
CA SER A 23 5.24 -4.88 8.78
C SER A 23 4.88 -3.90 7.64
N ILE A 24 3.83 -4.22 6.89
CA ILE A 24 3.03 -3.22 6.16
C ILE A 24 1.65 -3.28 6.81
N ARG A 25 1.34 -2.27 7.63
CA ARG A 25 -0.01 -2.01 8.14
C ARG A 25 -0.62 -0.93 7.27
N VAL A 26 -1.79 -1.20 6.69
CA VAL A 26 -2.53 -0.23 5.87
C VAL A 26 -3.04 0.89 6.78
N TRP A 27 -2.39 2.05 6.71
CA TRP A 27 -2.94 3.32 7.18
C TRP A 27 -3.21 4.17 5.95
N LEU A 28 -4.47 4.54 5.77
CA LEU A 28 -4.88 5.54 4.78
C LEU A 28 -4.48 6.92 5.29
N LEU A 29 -3.88 7.76 4.42
CA LEU A 29 -4.28 9.16 4.16
C LEU A 29 -3.23 9.94 3.32
N VAL A 30 -3.75 10.55 2.26
CA VAL A 30 -3.47 11.84 1.59
C VAL A 30 -2.02 12.37 1.48
N GLY A 31 -1.44 12.16 0.30
CA GLY A 31 -0.38 12.95 -0.32
C GLY A 31 -0.15 12.41 -1.73
N GLY A 32 -0.16 13.25 -2.77
CA GLY A 32 -0.21 12.86 -4.20
C GLY A 32 1.05 12.19 -4.78
N GLY A 33 1.63 11.22 -4.08
CA GLY A 33 2.67 10.34 -4.60
C GLY A 33 2.42 8.93 -4.06
N ALA A 34 2.12 7.97 -4.94
CA ALA A 34 2.11 6.57 -4.59
C ALA A 34 3.57 6.14 -4.32
N ILE A 35 3.88 5.72 -3.10
CA ILE A 35 5.01 4.81 -2.89
C ILE A 35 4.46 3.42 -3.24
N VAL A 36 4.63 3.02 -4.49
CA VAL A 36 4.55 1.59 -4.84
C VAL A 36 5.88 0.99 -4.42
N ILE A 37 5.95 0.43 -3.20
CA ILE A 37 6.96 -0.60 -2.95
C ILE A 37 6.47 -1.80 -3.76
N GLY A 38 6.96 -1.92 -4.99
CA GLY A 38 6.73 -3.08 -5.84
C GLY A 38 7.25 -4.33 -5.13
N GLN A 39 6.38 -5.01 -4.37
CA GLN A 39 6.55 -6.42 -4.13
C GLN A 39 5.81 -7.15 -5.23
N THR A 40 6.54 -7.45 -6.31
CA THR A 40 6.15 -8.48 -7.28
C THR A 40 6.01 -9.81 -6.54
N TYR A 41 4.80 -10.12 -6.10
CA TYR A 41 4.39 -11.50 -5.82
C TYR A 41 3.41 -11.92 -6.91
N PRO A 42 3.81 -12.82 -7.83
CA PRO A 42 2.80 -13.60 -8.53
C PRO A 42 2.00 -14.36 -7.47
N LEU A 43 0.70 -14.09 -7.38
CA LEU A 43 -0.27 -14.91 -6.67
C LEU A 43 -0.32 -16.29 -7.35
N LEU A 44 0.69 -17.12 -7.07
CA LEU A 44 0.64 -18.55 -7.34
C LEU A 44 -0.28 -19.18 -6.29
N GLN A 45 -1.59 -19.13 -6.55
CA GLN A 45 -2.49 -20.17 -6.03
C GLN A 45 -1.99 -21.51 -6.60
N ALA A 46 -1.14 -22.19 -5.82
CA ALA A 46 -0.79 -23.56 -6.08
C ALA A 46 -2.07 -24.40 -5.97
N ALA A 47 -2.62 -24.74 -7.14
CA ALA A 47 -3.69 -25.70 -7.28
C ALA A 47 -3.34 -27.00 -6.54
N GLU A 48 -4.32 -27.47 -5.79
CA GLU A 48 -4.31 -28.60 -4.87
C GLU A 48 -3.58 -29.84 -5.39
N HIS A 49 -2.75 -30.47 -4.55
CA HIS A 49 -2.43 -31.89 -4.66
C HIS A 49 -3.29 -32.70 -3.70
N SER A 50 -4.56 -32.80 -4.08
CA SER A 50 -5.49 -33.86 -3.67
C SER A 50 -5.59 -34.85 -4.83
N SER A 51 -5.00 -36.02 -4.65
CA SER A 51 -5.15 -37.13 -5.59
C SER A 51 -6.58 -37.65 -5.53
N THR A 52 -7.49 -37.01 -6.26
CA THR A 52 -8.77 -37.53 -6.85
C THR A 52 -9.76 -36.39 -7.14
N ASN A 53 -9.38 -35.34 -7.89
CA ASN A 53 -10.36 -34.40 -8.46
C ASN A 53 -10.40 -34.54 -9.98
N LYS A 54 -11.59 -34.89 -10.51
CA LYS A 54 -11.91 -34.80 -11.94
C LYS A 54 -11.77 -33.33 -12.36
N ALA A 55 -10.93 -33.07 -13.34
CA ALA A 55 -10.69 -31.74 -13.88
C ALA A 55 -11.99 -31.09 -14.38
N ILE A 56 -12.20 -29.82 -14.03
CA ILE A 56 -13.22 -28.96 -14.62
C ILE A 56 -12.76 -28.62 -16.05
N PRO A 57 -13.54 -28.89 -17.10
CA PRO A 57 -13.14 -28.55 -18.46
C PRO A 57 -13.33 -27.06 -18.71
N ILE A 58 -12.23 -26.36 -19.02
CA ILE A 58 -12.25 -25.02 -19.61
C ILE A 58 -12.42 -25.21 -21.13
N ALA A 59 -13.42 -24.56 -21.73
CA ALA A 59 -13.66 -24.64 -23.17
C ALA A 59 -12.50 -23.97 -23.93
N GLY A 60 -11.81 -24.71 -24.80
CA GLY A 60 -10.81 -24.16 -25.74
C GLY A 60 -9.36 -24.62 -25.54
N LEU A 61 -9.00 -25.23 -24.42
CA LEU A 61 -7.64 -25.74 -24.18
C LEU A 61 -7.62 -27.27 -24.15
N SER A 62 -7.13 -27.90 -25.23
CA SER A 62 -6.81 -29.33 -25.20
C SER A 62 -5.66 -29.56 -24.22
N GLN A 63 -5.87 -30.40 -23.19
CA GLN A 63 -4.86 -30.81 -22.21
C GLN A 63 -3.54 -31.19 -22.91
N LYS A 64 -2.51 -30.35 -22.82
CA LYS A 64 -1.16 -30.68 -23.30
C LYS A 64 -0.57 -31.78 -22.40
N LYS A 65 -0.10 -32.87 -23.01
CA LYS A 65 0.69 -33.92 -22.35
C LYS A 65 1.93 -33.28 -21.70
N ILE A 66 2.17 -33.56 -20.42
CA ILE A 66 3.40 -33.19 -19.72
C ILE A 66 4.57 -33.85 -20.46
N THR A 67 5.45 -33.04 -21.05
CA THR A 67 6.65 -33.55 -21.74
C THR A 67 7.76 -33.84 -20.73
N PRO A 68 8.77 -34.66 -21.07
CA PRO A 68 9.90 -34.94 -20.19
C PRO A 68 10.65 -33.69 -19.71
N GLU A 69 10.69 -32.64 -20.53
CA GLU A 69 11.30 -31.34 -20.20
C GLU A 69 10.49 -30.61 -19.12
N VAL A 70 9.16 -30.56 -19.25
CA VAL A 70 8.26 -29.99 -18.22
C VAL A 70 8.33 -30.81 -16.92
N ALA A 71 8.44 -32.14 -17.02
CA ALA A 71 8.64 -33.01 -15.86
C ALA A 71 10.03 -32.87 -15.20
N ASN A 72 11.02 -32.34 -15.93
CA ASN A 72 12.35 -32.04 -15.39
C ASN A 72 12.35 -30.66 -14.71
N GLU A 73 11.71 -29.66 -15.31
CA GLU A 73 11.46 -28.36 -14.67
C GLU A 73 10.63 -28.50 -13.38
N LEU A 74 9.56 -29.31 -13.40
CA LEU A 74 8.77 -29.63 -12.20
C LEU A 74 9.59 -30.32 -11.10
N ARG A 75 10.65 -31.07 -11.46
CA ARG A 75 11.57 -31.66 -10.48
C ARG A 75 12.49 -30.63 -9.83
N HIS A 76 12.86 -29.59 -10.56
CA HIS A 76 13.58 -28.46 -9.99
C HIS A 76 12.68 -27.60 -9.09
N LEU A 77 11.35 -27.69 -9.21
CA LEU A 77 10.40 -27.02 -8.32
C LEU A 77 10.13 -27.78 -7.02
N ASP A 78 10.68 -29.00 -6.85
CA ASP A 78 10.56 -29.74 -5.59
C ASP A 78 11.73 -29.35 -4.66
N PRO A 79 11.48 -28.58 -3.57
CA PRO A 79 12.52 -28.14 -2.65
C PRO A 79 13.24 -29.31 -1.94
N ARG A 80 12.69 -30.53 -2.03
CA ARG A 80 13.31 -31.76 -1.51
C ARG A 80 14.44 -32.27 -2.40
N ALA A 81 14.51 -31.82 -3.65
CA ALA A 81 15.49 -32.30 -4.62
C ALA A 81 16.76 -31.43 -4.70
N ASP A 82 16.73 -30.19 -4.19
CA ASP A 82 17.77 -29.18 -4.35
C ASP A 82 18.28 -28.55 -3.03
N GLY A 83 17.79 -28.98 -1.87
CA GLY A 83 18.41 -28.70 -0.57
C GLY A 83 17.88 -27.47 0.18
N TRP A 84 16.74 -26.90 -0.24
CA TRP A 84 16.10 -25.75 0.42
C TRP A 84 15.29 -26.18 1.65
N VAL A 85 15.99 -26.51 2.74
CA VAL A 85 15.39 -27.04 3.97
C VAL A 85 14.37 -26.09 4.59
N THR A 86 14.56 -24.77 4.45
CA THR A 86 13.62 -23.74 4.92
C THR A 86 12.28 -23.80 4.20
N GLU A 87 12.27 -24.01 2.87
CA GLU A 87 11.03 -24.14 2.08
C GLU A 87 10.29 -25.44 2.42
N ILE A 88 11.02 -26.54 2.63
CA ILE A 88 10.41 -27.81 3.08
C ILE A 88 9.69 -27.62 4.42
N VAL A 89 10.31 -26.91 5.36
CA VAL A 89 9.69 -26.60 6.66
C VAL A 89 8.51 -25.66 6.49
N ASN A 90 8.65 -24.60 5.67
CA ASN A 90 7.57 -23.67 5.34
C ASN A 90 6.33 -24.41 4.83
N ASP A 91 6.47 -25.26 3.83
CA ASP A 91 5.37 -26.02 3.23
C ASP A 91 4.73 -26.98 4.24
N ALA A 92 5.55 -27.68 5.02
CA ALA A 92 5.08 -28.62 6.02
C ALA A 92 4.28 -27.92 7.14
N VAL A 93 4.76 -26.77 7.60
CA VAL A 93 4.10 -25.93 8.61
C VAL A 93 2.84 -25.28 8.03
N GLY A 94 2.88 -24.80 6.78
CA GLY A 94 1.72 -24.23 6.09
C GLY A 94 0.55 -25.20 6.01
N ILE A 95 0.79 -26.51 5.87
CA ILE A 95 -0.26 -27.54 5.94
C ILE A 95 -0.94 -27.55 7.32
N HIS A 96 -0.20 -27.36 8.42
CA HIS A 96 -0.79 -27.31 9.76
C HIS A 96 -1.73 -26.12 9.92
N PHE A 97 -1.32 -24.92 9.49
CA PHE A 97 -2.13 -23.71 9.59
C PHE A 97 -3.38 -23.75 8.71
N LYS A 98 -3.27 -24.24 7.46
CA LYS A 98 -4.45 -24.43 6.59
C LYS A 98 -5.50 -25.34 7.23
N LYS A 99 -5.06 -26.45 7.82
CA LYS A 99 -5.96 -27.37 8.52
C LYS A 99 -6.47 -26.80 9.84
N LEU A 100 -5.68 -25.98 10.54
CA LEU A 100 -6.10 -25.31 11.78
C LEU A 100 -7.24 -24.35 11.48
N ASN A 101 -7.10 -23.49 10.46
CA ASN A 101 -8.17 -22.58 10.04
C ASN A 101 -9.45 -23.37 9.71
N LYS A 102 -9.36 -24.42 8.89
CA LYS A 102 -10.51 -25.26 8.58
C LYS A 102 -11.15 -25.90 9.82
N ALA A 103 -10.34 -26.38 10.76
CA ALA A 103 -10.82 -27.05 11.96
C ALA A 103 -11.51 -26.09 12.95
N MET A 104 -11.23 -24.79 12.89
CA MET A 104 -11.92 -23.76 13.70
C MET A 104 -13.40 -23.60 13.29
N HIS A 105 -13.77 -23.98 12.07
CA HIS A 105 -15.14 -23.90 11.54
C HIS A 105 -15.91 -25.21 11.73
N GLU A 106 -15.21 -26.26 12.15
CA GLU A 106 -15.77 -27.58 12.41
C GLU A 106 -16.15 -27.73 13.88
N ASN A 107 -16.72 -28.89 14.26
CA ASN A 107 -17.10 -29.14 15.65
C ASN A 107 -15.86 -29.24 16.58
N PRO A 108 -16.01 -29.04 17.90
CA PRO A 108 -14.89 -29.08 18.86
C PRO A 108 -14.10 -30.40 18.89
N GLU A 109 -14.73 -31.52 18.52
CA GLU A 109 -14.06 -32.82 18.41
C GLU A 109 -13.07 -32.86 17.24
N SER A 110 -13.44 -32.26 16.09
CA SER A 110 -12.56 -32.17 14.93
C SER A 110 -11.35 -31.28 15.20
N LEU A 111 -11.55 -30.14 15.87
CA LEU A 111 -10.47 -29.28 16.34
C LEU A 111 -9.50 -30.05 17.23
N SER A 112 -10.02 -30.77 18.24
CA SER A 112 -9.18 -31.56 19.17
C SER A 112 -8.33 -32.61 18.43
N LYS A 113 -8.91 -33.30 17.46
CA LYS A 113 -8.21 -34.30 16.63
C LYS A 113 -7.11 -33.69 15.75
N HIS A 114 -7.35 -32.49 15.20
CA HIS A 114 -6.34 -31.78 14.43
C HIS A 114 -5.19 -31.30 15.33
N LEU A 115 -5.52 -30.76 16.50
CA LEU A 115 -4.53 -30.35 17.49
C LEU A 115 -3.66 -31.51 17.98
N GLU A 116 -4.24 -32.70 18.20
CA GLU A 116 -3.50 -33.93 18.53
C GLU A 116 -2.42 -34.30 17.50
N ALA A 117 -2.72 -34.09 16.21
CA ALA A 117 -1.76 -34.34 15.14
C ALA A 117 -0.70 -33.24 15.02
N MET A 118 -1.08 -32.00 15.34
CA MET A 118 -0.25 -30.81 15.19
C MET A 118 0.77 -30.62 16.31
N ILE A 119 0.41 -30.89 17.57
CA ILE A 119 1.24 -30.49 18.71
C ILE A 119 2.11 -31.59 19.29
N ALA A 120 3.23 -31.20 19.89
CA ALA A 120 4.10 -32.06 20.67
C ALA A 120 3.48 -32.41 22.03
N GLY A 121 3.98 -33.49 22.66
CA GLY A 121 3.43 -33.94 23.95
C GLY A 121 3.67 -32.95 25.11
N ASN A 122 4.72 -32.14 24.99
CA ASN A 122 5.12 -31.08 25.91
C ASN A 122 4.68 -29.68 25.43
N PHE A 123 3.69 -29.60 24.54
CA PHE A 123 3.24 -28.33 23.99
C PHE A 123 2.79 -27.33 25.07
N SER A 124 3.24 -26.09 24.91
CA SER A 124 2.73 -24.94 25.63
C SER A 124 2.61 -23.72 24.72
N CYS A 125 1.75 -22.76 25.07
CA CYS A 125 1.74 -21.46 24.42
C CYS A 125 1.47 -20.33 25.43
N ASP A 126 1.94 -19.14 25.08
CA ASP A 126 1.47 -17.91 25.70
C ASP A 126 -0.06 -17.75 25.48
N PRO A 127 -0.74 -16.91 26.25
CA PRO A 127 -2.11 -16.51 25.92
C PRO A 127 -2.18 -15.93 24.51
N LEU A 128 -2.92 -16.60 23.62
CA LEU A 128 -3.10 -16.12 22.23
C LEU A 128 -3.91 -14.81 22.17
N ARG A 129 -4.76 -14.59 23.19
CA ARG A 129 -5.41 -13.32 23.49
C ARG A 129 -5.01 -12.92 24.92
N PRO A 130 -3.91 -12.17 25.10
CA PRO A 130 -3.49 -11.72 26.43
C PRO A 130 -4.57 -10.81 27.07
N HIS A 131 -4.50 -10.53 28.38
CA HIS A 131 -5.63 -9.97 29.14
C HIS A 131 -6.05 -8.57 28.61
N PRO A 132 -7.22 -8.41 27.95
CA PRO A 132 -7.56 -7.29 27.06
C PRO A 132 -7.88 -5.95 27.75
N GLU A 133 -7.52 -5.79 29.03
CA GLU A 133 -7.85 -4.60 29.81
C GLU A 133 -6.62 -4.05 30.54
N PRO A 134 -6.46 -2.71 30.60
CA PRO A 134 -7.31 -1.67 30.00
C PRO A 134 -7.07 -1.48 28.48
N PHE A 135 -8.06 -0.90 27.77
CA PHE A 135 -7.93 -0.52 26.35
C PHE A 135 -6.79 0.48 26.14
N SER A 136 -6.10 0.38 25.00
CA SER A 136 -5.14 1.38 24.55
C SER A 136 -5.84 2.60 23.94
N PHE A 137 -7.03 2.38 23.35
CA PHE A 137 -7.90 3.43 22.81
C PHE A 137 -9.37 2.96 22.83
N ASP A 138 -10.29 3.86 23.17
CA ASP A 138 -11.75 3.66 23.09
C ASP A 138 -12.44 5.01 22.89
N ASP A 139 -13.07 5.22 21.73
CA ASP A 139 -13.90 6.39 21.43
C ASP A 139 -15.41 6.05 21.34
N GLY A 140 -15.77 4.82 21.74
CA GLY A 140 -17.11 4.27 21.62
C GLY A 140 -17.50 3.80 20.21
N THR A 141 -16.71 4.09 19.17
CA THR A 141 -16.86 3.58 17.80
C THR A 141 -15.83 2.48 17.50
N LEU A 142 -14.61 2.68 17.94
CA LEU A 142 -13.49 1.75 17.84
C LEU A 142 -12.90 1.58 19.23
N ARG A 143 -12.69 0.31 19.60
CA ARG A 143 -11.90 -0.05 20.77
C ARG A 143 -10.68 -0.80 20.32
N VAL A 144 -9.51 -0.25 20.61
CA VAL A 144 -8.23 -0.86 20.27
C VAL A 144 -7.54 -1.25 21.55
N TRP A 145 -7.11 -2.51 21.59
CA TRP A 145 -6.31 -3.04 22.66
C TRP A 145 -4.99 -3.54 22.10
N ARG A 146 -3.88 -3.08 22.69
CA ARG A 146 -2.52 -3.48 22.29
C ARG A 146 -1.81 -4.12 23.47
N HIS A 147 -1.12 -5.21 23.18
CA HIS A 147 -0.27 -5.89 24.13
C HIS A 147 1.10 -6.17 23.52
N LYS A 148 2.14 -5.69 24.20
CA LYS A 148 3.50 -6.19 24.03
C LYS A 148 3.81 -7.11 25.20
N LYS A 149 4.46 -8.23 24.89
CA LYS A 149 4.80 -9.27 25.86
C LYS A 149 5.35 -8.68 27.16
N SER A 150 4.59 -8.83 28.25
CA SER A 150 5.06 -8.69 29.62
C SER A 150 5.36 -10.09 30.19
N ALA A 151 6.32 -10.19 31.11
CA ALA A 151 6.88 -11.44 31.66
C ALA A 151 5.88 -12.23 32.54
N ASN A 152 4.70 -12.58 32.02
CA ASN A 152 3.67 -13.34 32.73
C ASN A 152 3.65 -14.82 32.31
N ASN A 153 3.61 -15.68 33.34
CA ASN A 153 3.72 -17.15 33.26
C ASN A 153 2.39 -17.89 33.02
N ASN A 154 1.38 -17.26 32.40
CA ASN A 154 0.07 -17.88 32.21
C ASN A 154 0.02 -18.76 30.94
N ASN A 155 0.87 -19.79 30.91
CA ASN A 155 1.00 -20.64 29.74
C ASN A 155 -0.15 -21.65 29.66
N PHE A 156 -0.76 -21.74 28.50
CA PHE A 156 -1.67 -22.83 28.15
C PHE A 156 -0.85 -24.07 27.82
N ASN A 157 -1.23 -25.23 28.34
CA ASN A 157 -0.48 -26.47 28.17
C ASN A 157 -1.36 -27.55 27.58
N ARG A 158 -0.75 -28.42 26.76
CA ARG A 158 -1.42 -29.57 26.12
C ARG A 158 -2.58 -29.14 25.20
N ILE A 159 -3.28 -30.14 24.65
CA ILE A 159 -4.37 -29.96 23.68
C ILE A 159 -5.50 -29.12 24.26
N THR A 160 -5.93 -29.40 25.49
CA THR A 160 -7.05 -28.69 26.14
C THR A 160 -6.72 -27.22 26.41
N GLY A 161 -5.48 -26.92 26.79
CA GLY A 161 -5.01 -25.56 26.94
C GLY A 161 -5.01 -24.83 25.61
N PHE A 162 -4.45 -25.44 24.56
CA PHE A 162 -4.38 -24.81 23.24
C PHE A 162 -5.76 -24.54 22.64
N ALA A 163 -6.68 -25.52 22.72
CA ALA A 163 -8.06 -25.36 22.28
C ALA A 163 -8.76 -24.22 23.01
N LYS A 164 -8.52 -24.08 24.33
CA LYS A 164 -9.06 -22.96 25.11
C LYS A 164 -8.46 -21.63 24.69
N ALA A 165 -7.16 -21.56 24.40
CA ALA A 165 -6.50 -20.35 23.94
C ALA A 165 -7.04 -19.89 22.57
N LEU A 166 -7.28 -20.84 21.65
CA LEU A 166 -7.91 -20.57 20.35
C LEU A 166 -9.37 -20.10 20.51
N GLN A 167 -10.14 -20.71 21.41
CA GLN A 167 -11.51 -20.27 21.72
C GLN A 167 -11.55 -18.87 22.34
N GLN A 168 -10.52 -18.45 23.07
CA GLN A 168 -10.46 -17.10 23.64
C GLN A 168 -10.38 -16.01 22.56
N LEU A 169 -9.81 -16.29 21.40
CA LEU A 169 -9.81 -15.35 20.26
C LEU A 169 -11.24 -14.99 19.84
N GLN A 170 -12.18 -15.94 19.89
CA GLN A 170 -13.60 -15.75 19.55
C GLN A 170 -14.44 -15.16 20.69
N SER A 171 -13.87 -15.00 21.89
CA SER A 171 -14.62 -14.52 23.05
C SER A 171 -15.28 -13.15 22.89
N PRO A 172 -14.71 -12.15 22.17
CA PRO A 172 -15.39 -10.87 21.95
C PRO A 172 -16.74 -11.00 21.21
N LEU A 173 -16.87 -11.99 20.34
CA LEU A 173 -18.08 -12.23 19.55
C LEU A 173 -19.14 -13.05 20.30
N THR A 174 -18.77 -13.66 21.43
CA THR A 174 -19.62 -14.64 22.17
C THR A 174 -19.92 -14.21 23.61
N ALA A 175 -19.12 -13.31 24.19
CA ALA A 175 -19.25 -12.81 25.54
C ALA A 175 -20.40 -11.81 25.64
N ASN A 176 -21.66 -12.27 25.71
CA ASN A 176 -22.81 -11.48 26.22
C ASN A 176 -24.12 -12.26 26.41
N GLY A 177 -24.08 -13.60 26.52
CA GLY A 177 -25.33 -14.39 26.66
C GLY A 177 -26.24 -14.34 25.43
N ILE A 178 -25.70 -13.92 24.29
CA ILE A 178 -26.37 -13.87 22.99
C ILE A 178 -26.50 -15.32 22.51
N LYS A 179 -27.69 -15.88 22.72
CA LYS A 179 -28.07 -17.14 22.10
C LYS A 179 -28.25 -16.92 20.60
N THR A 180 -27.57 -17.77 19.82
CA THR A 180 -28.02 -18.31 18.52
C THR A 180 -27.89 -17.49 17.23
N ASP A 181 -27.16 -16.38 17.18
CA ASP A 181 -26.81 -15.77 15.87
C ASP A 181 -25.53 -16.39 15.30
N LYS A 182 -25.45 -16.52 13.96
CA LYS A 182 -24.25 -17.05 13.27
C LYS A 182 -23.06 -16.14 13.58
N VAL A 183 -22.10 -16.64 14.33
CA VAL A 183 -20.79 -16.02 14.47
C VAL A 183 -19.94 -16.45 13.28
N HIS A 184 -19.41 -15.46 12.57
CA HIS A 184 -18.39 -15.68 11.55
C HIS A 184 -17.04 -15.38 12.18
N PHE A 185 -16.07 -16.27 12.00
CA PHE A 185 -14.72 -16.09 12.52
C PHE A 185 -13.76 -16.88 11.66
N ASP A 186 -12.75 -16.21 11.12
CA ASP A 186 -11.79 -16.75 10.18
C ASP A 186 -10.37 -16.33 10.59
N MET A 187 -9.40 -17.19 10.32
CA MET A 187 -7.99 -16.96 10.65
C MET A 187 -7.09 -17.16 9.43
N HIS A 188 -6.18 -16.22 9.23
CA HIS A 188 -5.14 -16.24 8.22
C HIS A 188 -3.77 -16.29 8.88
N PHE A 189 -2.86 -17.06 8.28
CA PHE A 189 -1.51 -17.29 8.80
C PHE A 189 -0.52 -17.07 7.67
N LYS A 190 0.42 -16.14 7.86
CA LYS A 190 1.52 -15.89 6.92
C LYS A 190 2.85 -16.17 7.61
N ILE A 191 3.58 -17.17 7.12
CA ILE A 191 4.94 -17.46 7.59
C ILE A 191 5.87 -16.44 6.93
N ILE A 192 6.50 -15.61 7.75
CA ILE A 192 7.38 -14.52 7.28
C ILE A 192 8.86 -14.83 7.54
N ARG A 193 9.16 -15.82 8.39
CA ARG A 193 10.54 -16.26 8.64
C ARG A 193 10.60 -17.73 9.00
N VAL A 194 11.62 -18.43 8.53
CA VAL A 194 11.92 -19.82 8.89
C VAL A 194 13.40 -19.93 9.25
N HIS A 195 13.69 -20.46 10.44
CA HIS A 195 15.02 -20.87 10.84
C HIS A 195 15.04 -22.36 11.14
N VAL A 196 16.06 -23.04 10.65
CA VAL A 196 16.21 -24.49 10.84
C VAL A 196 17.48 -24.74 11.64
N GLU A 197 17.34 -25.47 12.74
CA GLU A 197 18.43 -25.94 13.58
C GLU A 197 18.50 -27.47 13.53
N SER A 198 19.57 -28.04 14.09
CA SER A 198 19.81 -29.49 14.06
C SER A 198 18.74 -30.35 14.75
N ALA A 199 17.99 -29.78 15.70
CA ALA A 199 17.01 -30.50 16.52
C ALA A 199 15.60 -29.87 16.54
N SER A 200 15.44 -28.68 15.96
CA SER A 200 14.21 -27.90 15.96
C SER A 200 14.18 -26.92 14.79
N SER A 201 13.01 -26.40 14.47
CA SER A 201 12.88 -25.26 13.57
C SER A 201 11.98 -24.21 14.20
N THR A 202 12.27 -22.95 13.95
CA THR A 202 11.42 -21.83 14.38
C THR A 202 10.82 -21.14 13.19
N THR A 203 9.56 -20.72 13.33
CA THR A 203 8.87 -19.93 12.30
C THR A 203 8.27 -18.70 12.93
N ARG A 204 8.48 -17.54 12.30
CA ARG A 204 7.72 -16.34 12.63
C ARG A 204 6.49 -16.27 11.75
N VAL A 205 5.34 -16.07 12.38
CA VAL A 205 4.03 -16.13 11.73
C VAL A 205 3.25 -14.88 12.09
N VAL A 206 2.80 -14.16 11.07
CA VAL A 206 1.77 -13.12 11.23
C VAL A 206 0.43 -13.83 11.21
N VAL A 207 -0.36 -13.59 12.25
CA VAL A 207 -1.69 -14.15 12.43
C VAL A 207 -2.69 -13.02 12.38
N GLU A 208 -3.63 -13.14 11.46
CA GLU A 208 -4.74 -12.24 11.32
C GLU A 208 -6.01 -13.05 11.57
N SER A 209 -6.91 -12.52 12.37
CA SER A 209 -8.23 -13.10 12.49
C SER A 209 -9.29 -12.01 12.43
N HIS A 210 -10.36 -12.33 11.73
CA HIS A 210 -11.51 -11.46 11.62
C HIS A 210 -12.75 -12.23 12.04
N GLY A 211 -13.72 -11.52 12.55
CA GLY A 211 -15.02 -12.11 12.80
C GLY A 211 -16.07 -11.08 13.09
N TYR A 212 -17.32 -11.50 12.98
CA TYR A 212 -18.44 -10.62 13.19
C TYR A 212 -19.67 -11.39 13.69
N ASN A 213 -20.52 -10.66 14.37
CA ASN A 213 -21.90 -11.02 14.63
C ASN A 213 -22.79 -9.81 14.31
N LYS A 214 -24.08 -9.88 14.65
CA LYS A 214 -25.02 -8.77 14.40
C LYS A 214 -24.75 -7.49 15.19
N ASP A 215 -23.88 -7.52 16.20
CA ASP A 215 -23.63 -6.43 17.15
C ASP A 215 -22.19 -5.88 17.08
N ILE A 216 -21.21 -6.72 16.75
CA ILE A 216 -19.77 -6.42 16.83
C ILE A 216 -19.03 -7.01 15.62
N THR A 217 -18.10 -6.22 15.08
CA THR A 217 -17.00 -6.65 14.22
C THR A 217 -15.71 -6.70 15.04
N LEU A 218 -14.91 -7.73 14.82
CA LEU A 218 -13.67 -8.05 15.52
C LEU A 218 -12.55 -8.24 14.49
N GLN A 219 -11.42 -7.60 14.76
CA GLN A 219 -10.16 -7.88 14.08
C GLN A 219 -9.07 -8.10 15.12
N GLN A 220 -8.22 -9.09 14.92
CA GLN A 220 -7.07 -9.34 15.77
C GLN A 220 -5.84 -9.58 14.90
N HIS A 221 -4.72 -8.98 15.30
CA HIS A 221 -3.41 -9.12 14.68
C HIS A 221 -2.43 -9.60 15.73
N ALA A 222 -1.59 -10.58 15.40
CA ALA A 222 -0.56 -11.05 16.31
C ALA A 222 0.65 -11.61 15.57
N THR A 223 1.84 -11.33 16.08
CA THR A 223 3.06 -12.02 15.65
C THR A 223 3.42 -13.16 16.58
N TRP A 224 3.51 -14.37 16.04
CA TRP A 224 3.83 -15.59 16.76
C TRP A 224 5.21 -16.12 16.36
N ASP A 225 6.07 -16.35 17.34
CA ASP A 225 7.24 -17.21 17.18
C ASP A 225 6.86 -18.64 17.57
N CYS A 226 6.79 -19.53 16.58
CA CYS A 226 6.44 -20.92 16.74
C CYS A 226 7.69 -21.81 16.72
N VAL A 227 7.82 -22.70 17.71
CA VAL A 227 8.90 -23.69 17.79
C VAL A 227 8.36 -25.05 17.41
N TRP A 228 9.05 -25.71 16.48
CA TRP A 228 8.66 -27.00 15.92
C TRP A 228 9.74 -28.04 16.18
N ILE A 229 9.30 -29.27 16.48
CA ILE A 229 10.17 -30.43 16.63
C ILE A 229 9.93 -31.43 15.48
N PRO A 230 10.93 -32.24 15.11
CA PRO A 230 10.78 -33.25 14.07
C PRO A 230 9.61 -34.23 14.33
N ALA A 231 9.02 -34.73 13.24
CA ALA A 231 7.93 -35.69 13.31
C ALA A 231 8.32 -36.97 14.05
N ARG A 232 7.41 -37.52 14.86
CA ARG A 232 7.62 -38.82 15.56
C ARG A 232 7.80 -40.01 14.61
N LYS A 233 7.28 -39.91 13.39
CA LYS A 233 7.34 -40.95 12.36
C LYS A 233 8.06 -40.40 11.13
N LYS A 234 8.89 -41.25 10.51
CA LYS A 234 9.58 -40.92 9.25
C LYS A 234 8.54 -40.57 8.18
N GLY A 235 8.65 -39.37 7.60
CA GLY A 235 7.70 -38.83 6.61
C GLY A 235 6.46 -38.13 7.19
N GLY A 236 6.37 -37.96 8.52
CA GLY A 236 5.34 -37.13 9.14
C GLY A 236 5.65 -35.63 9.10
N LEU A 237 4.65 -34.81 9.43
CA LEU A 237 4.81 -33.36 9.57
C LEU A 237 5.47 -33.00 10.93
N PRO A 238 6.23 -31.89 11.00
CA PRO A 238 6.81 -31.41 12.26
C PRO A 238 5.72 -31.10 13.29
N GLN A 239 6.00 -31.35 14.56
CA GLN A 239 5.05 -31.07 15.65
C GLN A 239 5.35 -29.73 16.32
N LEU A 240 4.32 -28.93 16.55
CA LEU A 240 4.44 -27.66 17.24
C LEU A 240 4.69 -27.89 18.74
N SER A 241 5.78 -27.37 19.28
CA SER A 241 6.12 -27.47 20.70
C SER A 241 5.84 -26.21 21.49
N HIS A 242 5.96 -25.03 20.88
CA HIS A 242 5.71 -23.78 21.59
C HIS A 242 5.20 -22.67 20.68
N ILE A 243 4.35 -21.79 21.22
CA ILE A 243 3.99 -20.50 20.59
C ILE A 243 4.30 -19.38 21.59
N ASN A 244 5.15 -18.46 21.16
CA ASN A 244 5.47 -17.21 21.84
C ASN A 244 4.75 -16.06 21.14
N VAL A 245 3.90 -15.32 21.86
CA VAL A 245 3.18 -14.16 21.31
C VAL A 245 4.03 -12.92 21.53
N LEU A 246 4.56 -12.34 20.45
CA LEU A 246 5.46 -11.18 20.52
C LEU A 246 4.68 -9.87 20.68
N ASP A 247 3.64 -9.74 19.87
CA ASP A 247 2.68 -8.65 19.89
C ASP A 247 1.27 -9.21 19.69
N PHE A 248 0.29 -8.44 20.15
CA PHE A 248 -1.11 -8.68 19.90
C PHE A 248 -1.84 -7.35 19.86
N GLU A 249 -2.71 -7.20 18.88
CA GLU A 249 -3.66 -6.11 18.76
C GLU A 249 -5.06 -6.69 18.54
N GLU A 250 -6.04 -6.15 19.24
CA GLU A 250 -7.45 -6.42 19.02
C GLU A 250 -8.19 -5.12 18.78
N VAL A 251 -8.99 -5.10 17.71
CA VAL A 251 -9.87 -4.01 17.36
C VAL A 251 -11.30 -4.54 17.39
N THR A 252 -12.18 -3.85 18.11
CA THR A 252 -13.61 -4.11 18.07
C THR A 252 -14.38 -2.85 17.70
N SER A 253 -15.41 -3.00 16.89
CA SER A 253 -16.34 -1.94 16.52
C SER A 253 -17.78 -2.46 16.49
N PRO A 254 -18.79 -1.59 16.72
CA PRO A 254 -20.19 -1.96 16.53
C PRO A 254 -20.48 -2.27 15.06
N SER A 255 -21.22 -3.35 14.79
CA SER A 255 -21.54 -3.84 13.44
C SER A 255 -22.48 -2.94 12.61
N HIS A 256 -23.23 -2.01 13.23
CA HIS A 256 -24.29 -1.25 12.55
C HIS A 256 -24.40 0.23 12.97
N ASN A 257 -24.68 1.08 11.96
CA ASN A 257 -25.13 2.49 12.07
C ASN A 257 -24.15 3.52 12.66
N LYS A 258 -22.85 3.27 12.59
CA LYS A 258 -21.82 4.30 12.81
C LYS A 258 -21.08 4.59 11.50
N PRO A 259 -20.53 5.81 11.34
CA PRO A 259 -19.72 6.14 10.17
C PRO A 259 -18.57 5.12 10.03
N TRP A 260 -18.22 4.75 8.79
CA TRP A 260 -17.12 3.82 8.50
C TRP A 260 -15.76 4.34 8.99
N PHE A 261 -15.63 5.67 9.11
CA PHE A 261 -14.47 6.34 9.65
C PHE A 261 -14.89 7.25 10.80
N THR A 262 -14.10 7.24 11.87
CA THR A 262 -14.17 8.20 12.96
C THR A 262 -12.82 8.89 13.06
N ASP A 263 -12.80 10.20 13.20
CA ASP A 263 -11.55 10.94 13.43
C ASP A 263 -11.00 10.57 14.82
N SER A 264 -9.80 10.00 14.84
CA SER A 264 -9.07 9.66 16.07
C SER A 264 -7.77 10.46 16.23
N THR A 265 -7.55 11.48 15.39
CA THR A 265 -6.30 12.26 15.33
C THR A 265 -5.93 12.81 16.70
N ALA A 266 -6.89 13.43 17.40
CA ALA A 266 -6.64 14.01 18.72
C ALA A 266 -6.13 12.97 19.74
N SER A 267 -6.66 11.74 19.71
CA SER A 267 -6.24 10.69 20.63
C SER A 267 -4.81 10.20 20.38
N ILE A 268 -4.41 10.15 19.11
CA ILE A 268 -3.08 9.70 18.68
C ILE A 268 -2.05 10.80 18.98
N MET A 269 -2.43 12.06 18.74
CA MET A 269 -1.60 13.23 18.99
C MET A 269 -1.55 13.65 20.46
N GLY A 270 -2.33 13.01 21.34
CA GLY A 270 -2.48 13.41 22.74
C GLY A 270 -3.07 14.81 22.91
N TRP A 271 -3.85 15.27 21.92
CA TRP A 271 -4.52 16.57 21.98
C TRP A 271 -5.70 16.53 22.95
N HIS A 272 -5.88 17.62 23.69
CA HIS A 272 -7.02 17.85 24.58
C HIS A 272 -7.90 18.96 23.99
N GLU A 273 -9.10 19.19 24.55
CA GLU A 273 -10.06 20.20 24.03
C GLU A 273 -9.45 21.62 23.87
N GLU A 274 -8.35 21.94 24.56
CA GLU A 274 -7.64 23.22 24.49
C GLU A 274 -6.37 23.20 23.61
N SER A 275 -6.11 22.11 22.87
CA SER A 275 -4.91 21.99 22.04
C SER A 275 -4.91 23.00 20.89
N ASN A 276 -3.91 23.88 20.85
CA ASN A 276 -3.66 24.84 19.77
C ASN A 276 -2.62 24.31 18.77
N ASP A 277 -2.68 23.03 18.40
CA ASP A 277 -1.71 22.48 17.46
C ASP A 277 -1.88 23.15 16.08
N PRO A 278 -0.79 23.63 15.46
CA PRO A 278 -0.82 24.18 14.11
C PRO A 278 -1.48 23.27 13.05
N LEU A 279 -1.48 21.93 13.24
CA LEU A 279 -2.14 21.00 12.32
C LEU A 279 -3.68 21.15 12.29
N LEU A 280 -4.28 21.76 13.32
CA LEU A 280 -5.71 22.04 13.36
C LEU A 280 -6.09 23.33 12.60
N LEU A 281 -5.11 24.12 12.18
CA LEU A 281 -5.33 25.40 11.51
C LEU A 281 -5.38 25.21 10.00
N GLY A 282 -6.44 25.70 9.38
CA GLY A 282 -6.60 25.68 7.93
C GLY A 282 -5.72 26.71 7.22
N ILE A 283 -5.59 26.57 5.89
CA ILE A 283 -4.80 27.49 5.06
C ILE A 283 -5.23 28.95 5.21
N ASP A 284 -6.52 29.21 5.44
CA ASP A 284 -7.04 30.57 5.65
C ASP A 284 -6.54 31.21 6.95
N ASP A 285 -6.30 30.43 8.00
CA ASP A 285 -5.74 30.94 9.25
C ASP A 285 -4.26 31.24 9.12
N TRP A 286 -3.52 30.40 8.38
CA TRP A 286 -2.13 30.67 8.05
C TRP A 286 -1.94 31.89 7.16
N ARG A 287 -2.82 32.09 6.16
CA ARG A 287 -2.77 33.26 5.28
C ARG A 287 -3.02 34.59 6.00
N LYS A 288 -3.71 34.58 7.15
CA LYS A 288 -3.88 35.78 8.00
C LYS A 288 -2.62 36.09 8.81
N GLN A 289 -1.82 35.08 9.13
CA GLN A 289 -0.71 35.16 10.08
C GLN A 289 0.66 35.24 9.40
N LEU A 290 0.83 34.54 8.29
CA LEU A 290 2.07 34.44 7.54
C LEU A 290 2.08 35.38 6.34
N ASP A 291 3.24 35.99 6.07
CA ASP A 291 3.42 36.84 4.90
C ASP A 291 3.25 36.00 3.61
N TRP A 292 2.50 36.53 2.65
CA TRP A 292 2.20 35.88 1.36
C TRP A 292 3.45 35.42 0.59
N ARG A 293 4.63 35.97 0.90
CA ARG A 293 5.90 35.54 0.29
C ARG A 293 6.30 34.12 0.73
N PHE A 294 5.90 33.69 1.92
CA PHE A 294 6.14 32.35 2.45
C PHE A 294 4.99 31.39 2.10
N THR A 295 3.74 31.88 2.11
CA THR A 295 2.54 31.08 1.79
C THR A 295 2.14 31.25 0.32
N GLN A 296 2.60 30.33 -0.53
CA GLN A 296 2.51 30.49 -1.99
C GLN A 296 1.15 30.07 -2.58
N ASP A 297 0.45 29.10 -1.99
CA ASP A 297 -0.63 28.39 -2.67
C ASP A 297 -1.91 28.25 -1.83
N VAL A 298 -3.06 28.49 -2.46
CA VAL A 298 -4.40 28.35 -1.86
C VAL A 298 -4.81 26.87 -1.81
N THR A 299 -4.18 26.02 -2.62
CA THR A 299 -4.51 24.60 -2.71
C THR A 299 -3.74 23.73 -1.71
N GLY A 300 -2.82 24.30 -0.92
CA GLY A 300 -2.07 23.59 0.14
C GLY A 300 -1.39 22.31 -0.35
N PRO A 301 -0.29 22.37 -1.12
CA PRO A 301 0.46 21.16 -1.51
C PRO A 301 1.11 20.53 -0.28
N HIS A 302 0.40 19.63 0.38
CA HIS A 302 0.93 18.84 1.47
C HIS A 302 1.29 17.45 0.95
N GLY A 303 2.59 17.17 0.91
CA GLY A 303 3.11 15.82 0.79
C GLY A 303 3.12 15.10 2.14
N LEU A 304 3.01 13.78 2.09
CA LEU A 304 3.16 12.90 3.25
C LEU A 304 3.96 11.68 2.80
N SER A 305 4.81 11.16 3.68
CA SER A 305 5.37 9.81 3.53
C SER A 305 5.28 9.05 4.85
N VAL A 306 5.25 7.74 4.72
CA VAL A 306 5.10 6.79 5.83
C VAL A 306 6.25 5.80 5.75
N GLY A 307 6.92 5.56 6.88
CA GLY A 307 8.04 4.62 6.93
C GLY A 307 8.61 4.52 8.34
N ASP A 308 9.17 3.36 8.69
CA ASP A 308 9.89 3.17 9.95
C ASP A 308 11.29 3.81 9.87
N VAL A 309 11.42 5.05 10.34
CA VAL A 309 12.68 5.79 10.20
C VAL A 309 13.68 5.49 11.32
N ASN A 310 13.24 4.76 12.35
CA ASN A 310 14.05 4.50 13.55
C ASN A 310 14.31 3.00 13.82
N GLY A 311 13.81 2.12 12.94
CA GLY A 311 14.01 0.67 12.97
C GLY A 311 13.27 -0.04 14.10
N ASP A 312 12.20 0.55 14.65
CA ASP A 312 11.46 -0.01 15.79
C ASP A 312 10.28 -0.93 15.40
N GLY A 313 10.10 -1.14 14.10
CA GLY A 313 9.06 -1.95 13.48
C GLY A 313 7.69 -1.28 13.45
N ARG A 314 7.61 0.06 13.59
CA ARG A 314 6.37 0.83 13.46
C ARG A 314 6.51 1.92 12.41
N PRO A 315 5.45 2.17 11.61
CA PRO A 315 5.47 3.26 10.66
C PRO A 315 5.44 4.62 11.38
N ASP A 316 6.35 5.50 10.99
CA ASP A 316 6.40 6.91 11.35
C ASP A 316 5.85 7.76 10.19
N LEU A 317 5.53 9.04 10.44
CA LEU A 317 5.02 9.96 9.43
C LEU A 317 5.99 11.12 9.21
N TYR A 318 6.26 11.45 7.96
CA TYR A 318 6.88 12.72 7.58
C TYR A 318 5.89 13.59 6.81
N VAL A 319 5.54 14.75 7.37
CA VAL A 319 4.51 15.66 6.87
C VAL A 319 5.18 16.90 6.26
N CYS A 320 4.91 17.15 4.99
CA CYS A 320 5.31 18.38 4.31
C CYS A 320 4.35 19.52 4.64
N GLU A 321 4.92 20.69 4.89
CA GLU A 321 4.19 21.87 5.32
C GLU A 321 4.28 23.01 4.30
N THR A 322 3.34 23.94 4.41
CA THR A 322 3.38 25.18 3.64
C THR A 322 4.56 26.04 4.08
N GLY A 323 5.02 26.92 3.19
CA GLY A 323 6.18 27.75 3.48
C GLY A 323 5.95 28.64 4.71
N GLY A 324 6.95 28.69 5.58
CA GLY A 324 6.92 29.38 6.87
C GLY A 324 6.54 28.49 8.05
N LEU A 325 6.10 27.25 7.80
CA LEU A 325 5.90 26.22 8.82
C LEU A 325 6.96 25.11 8.67
N PRO A 326 7.47 24.55 9.77
CA PRO A 326 8.45 23.47 9.71
C PRO A 326 7.78 22.16 9.29
N ASN A 327 8.34 21.47 8.29
CA ASN A 327 7.98 20.07 8.02
C ASN A 327 8.11 19.23 9.30
N ARG A 328 7.29 18.18 9.42
CA ARG A 328 7.20 17.40 10.66
C ARG A 328 7.65 15.97 10.49
N LEU A 329 8.38 15.46 11.48
CA LEU A 329 8.64 14.04 11.67
C LEU A 329 7.90 13.59 12.93
N LEU A 330 6.96 12.65 12.77
CA LEU A 330 6.04 12.18 13.79
C LEU A 330 6.28 10.68 14.03
N ILE A 331 6.83 10.34 15.19
CA ILE A 331 7.29 8.99 15.54
C ILE A 331 6.19 8.21 16.30
N GLN A 332 5.83 7.03 15.81
CA GLN A 332 4.83 6.19 16.46
C GLN A 332 5.37 5.46 17.69
N LYS A 333 4.70 5.65 18.83
CA LYS A 333 5.02 4.98 20.09
C LYS A 333 4.41 3.60 20.20
N PRO A 334 4.97 2.72 21.05
CA PRO A 334 4.42 1.38 21.31
C PRO A 334 2.97 1.33 21.77
N ASP A 335 2.46 2.39 22.40
CA ASP A 335 1.05 2.49 22.82
C ASP A 335 0.11 3.00 21.70
N GLY A 336 0.69 3.43 20.58
CA GLY A 336 0.02 3.97 19.40
C GLY A 336 -0.19 5.48 19.42
N THR A 337 0.36 6.19 20.40
CA THR A 337 0.48 7.66 20.36
C THR A 337 1.62 8.07 19.42
N ILE A 338 1.72 9.36 19.11
CA ILE A 338 2.78 9.94 18.27
C ILE A 338 3.62 10.93 19.09
N GLU A 339 4.93 10.93 18.87
CA GLU A 339 5.86 11.97 19.34
C GLU A 339 6.36 12.83 18.16
N ASP A 340 6.33 14.15 18.29
CA ASP A 340 6.93 15.07 17.32
C ASP A 340 8.47 15.14 17.53
N ALA A 341 9.22 14.56 16.58
CA ALA A 341 10.68 14.51 16.57
C ALA A 341 11.31 15.52 15.59
N SER A 342 10.53 16.46 15.05
CA SER A 342 10.93 17.33 13.93
C SER A 342 12.22 18.10 14.20
N ASN A 343 12.37 18.69 15.39
CA ASN A 343 13.55 19.48 15.75
C ASN A 343 14.85 18.65 15.85
N GLY A 344 14.74 17.37 16.17
CA GLY A 344 15.89 16.46 16.26
C GLY A 344 16.27 15.84 14.92
N SER A 345 15.32 15.78 13.98
CA SER A 345 15.48 15.11 12.70
C SER A 345 16.42 15.80 11.71
N SER A 346 16.70 17.09 11.89
CA SER A 346 17.38 17.94 10.88
C SER A 346 16.65 18.02 9.53
N ALA A 347 15.37 17.64 9.48
CA ALA A 347 14.52 17.67 8.28
C ALA A 347 13.28 18.59 8.44
N ASN A 348 13.28 19.51 9.41
CA ASN A 348 12.18 20.45 9.67
C ASN A 348 12.26 21.73 8.83
N PHE A 349 12.37 21.58 7.51
CA PHE A 349 12.51 22.69 6.56
C PHE A 349 11.33 23.66 6.63
N LEU A 350 11.60 24.96 6.46
CA LEU A 350 10.58 26.03 6.43
C LEU A 350 10.16 26.39 5.01
N GLU A 351 10.90 25.93 4.00
CA GLU A 351 10.56 26.07 2.60
C GLU A 351 9.31 25.24 2.28
N PRO A 352 8.41 25.77 1.41
CA PRO A 352 7.20 25.04 1.04
C PRO A 352 7.58 23.71 0.38
N SER A 353 7.09 22.62 0.96
CA SER A 353 7.39 21.26 0.53
C SER A 353 6.12 20.61 0.00
N ALA A 354 6.20 19.94 -1.16
CA ALA A 354 5.02 19.42 -1.86
C ALA A 354 4.94 17.89 -1.86
N SER A 355 6.08 17.20 -1.72
CA SER A 355 6.16 15.75 -1.78
C SER A 355 7.39 15.26 -1.04
N SER A 356 7.27 14.10 -0.41
CA SER A 356 8.35 13.41 0.31
C SER A 356 8.29 11.92 0.03
N LEU A 357 9.43 11.25 0.02
CA LEU A 357 9.55 9.79 -0.02
C LEU A 357 10.45 9.34 1.13
N LEU A 358 10.04 8.27 1.82
CA LEU A 358 10.89 7.52 2.77
C LEU A 358 11.26 6.18 2.12
N ILE A 359 12.49 6.06 1.63
CA ILE A 359 12.97 4.94 0.80
C ILE A 359 14.45 4.66 1.10
N ASP A 360 14.89 3.42 0.97
CA ASP A 360 16.29 3.02 1.14
C ASP A 360 17.09 3.29 -0.15
N LEU A 361 17.92 4.34 -0.19
CA LEU A 361 18.64 4.75 -1.41
C LEU A 361 20.01 4.09 -1.57
N ASP A 362 20.59 3.56 -0.50
CA ASP A 362 21.92 2.95 -0.52
C ASP A 362 21.98 1.48 -0.09
N ASN A 363 20.81 0.87 0.09
CA ASN A 363 20.58 -0.52 0.46
C ASN A 363 21.17 -0.88 1.83
N ASP A 364 21.11 0.04 2.79
CA ASP A 364 21.60 -0.18 4.16
C ASP A 364 20.49 -0.53 5.17
N THR A 365 19.24 -0.65 4.69
CA THR A 365 18.00 -0.97 5.41
C THR A 365 17.38 0.16 6.22
N ASP A 366 18.02 1.32 6.32
CA ASP A 366 17.35 2.51 6.85
C ASP A 366 16.61 3.27 5.74
N LEU A 367 15.51 3.95 6.12
CA LEU A 367 14.72 4.72 5.17
C LEU A 367 15.27 6.15 5.11
N ASP A 368 15.82 6.50 3.96
CA ASP A 368 16.28 7.83 3.61
C ASP A 368 15.14 8.75 3.20
N LEU A 369 15.38 10.06 3.20
CA LEU A 369 14.38 11.06 2.83
C LEU A 369 14.73 11.69 1.47
N VAL A 370 13.78 11.62 0.54
CA VAL A 370 13.75 12.46 -0.66
C VAL A 370 12.66 13.51 -0.50
N LEU A 371 12.99 14.79 -0.68
CA LEU A 371 12.08 15.90 -0.41
C LEU A 371 12.01 16.88 -1.59
N ALA A 372 10.81 17.07 -2.14
CA ALA A 372 10.51 18.13 -3.09
C ALA A 372 10.15 19.41 -2.31
N THR A 373 11.07 20.37 -2.29
CA THR A 373 10.91 21.63 -1.56
C THR A 373 11.34 22.83 -2.40
N GLY A 374 10.42 23.78 -2.58
CA GLY A 374 10.60 24.90 -3.50
C GLY A 374 10.87 24.45 -4.94
N ARG A 375 12.13 24.60 -5.39
CA ARG A 375 12.63 24.15 -6.72
C ARG A 375 13.64 23.02 -6.63
N TYR A 376 13.83 22.49 -5.43
CA TYR A 376 14.87 21.53 -5.13
C TYR A 376 14.24 20.16 -4.88
N VAL A 377 14.94 19.13 -5.34
CA VAL A 377 14.77 17.77 -4.83
C VAL A 377 15.98 17.48 -3.97
N LEU A 378 15.77 17.39 -2.66
CA LEU A 378 16.81 17.11 -1.67
C LEU A 378 16.83 15.61 -1.39
N PHE A 379 18.03 15.06 -1.25
CA PHE A 379 18.25 13.66 -0.88
C PHE A 379 19.07 13.64 0.40
N LEU A 380 18.53 13.02 1.45
CA LEU A 380 19.10 13.03 2.78
C LEU A 380 19.23 11.60 3.30
N SER A 381 20.43 11.23 3.74
CA SER A 381 20.66 9.93 4.36
C SER A 381 20.11 9.90 5.79
N ASN A 382 19.52 8.80 6.20
CA ASN A 382 19.15 8.55 7.59
C ASN A 382 20.36 7.95 8.36
N ASP A 383 20.27 7.90 9.69
CA ASP A 383 21.25 7.23 10.57
C ASP A 383 20.65 6.01 11.29
N GLY A 384 19.53 5.51 10.76
CA GLY A 384 18.64 4.52 11.37
C GLY A 384 17.90 4.98 12.62
N LYS A 385 17.89 6.29 12.95
CA LYS A 385 17.19 6.84 14.13
C LYS A 385 16.31 8.05 13.81
N GLY A 386 16.11 8.33 12.52
CA GLY A 386 15.33 9.48 12.05
C GLY A 386 16.10 10.79 12.09
N VAL A 387 17.45 10.76 12.06
CA VAL A 387 18.29 11.96 11.93
C VAL A 387 18.87 12.02 10.53
N PHE A 388 18.41 13.00 9.74
CA PHE A 388 18.70 13.11 8.33
C PHE A 388 19.89 14.03 8.04
N THR A 389 20.76 13.60 7.12
CA THR A 389 21.90 14.38 6.63
C THR A 389 21.82 14.55 5.13
N ARG A 390 21.74 15.80 4.64
CA ARG A 390 21.70 16.08 3.20
C ARG A 390 22.96 15.56 2.47
N ARG A 391 22.75 14.75 1.43
CA ARG A 391 23.80 14.12 0.61
C ARG A 391 23.85 14.67 -0.81
N PHE A 392 22.68 14.93 -1.41
CA PHE A 392 22.56 15.42 -2.78
C PHE A 392 21.41 16.43 -2.91
N GLU A 393 21.48 17.27 -3.94
CA GLU A 393 20.41 18.19 -4.34
C GLU A 393 20.36 18.27 -5.86
N HIS A 394 19.16 18.15 -6.41
CA HIS A 394 18.85 18.52 -7.78
C HIS A 394 18.08 19.84 -7.79
N THR A 395 18.42 20.74 -8.71
CA THR A 395 17.70 22.00 -8.92
C THR A 395 16.85 21.88 -10.18
N SER A 396 15.55 22.09 -10.06
CA SER A 396 14.63 22.16 -11.19
C SER A 396 14.32 23.61 -11.58
N ASP A 397 13.95 23.80 -12.85
CA ASP A 397 13.33 25.04 -13.34
C ASP A 397 11.83 25.12 -12.99
N SER A 398 11.25 24.03 -12.46
CA SER A 398 9.87 23.92 -12.02
C SER A 398 9.70 23.91 -10.51
N VAL A 399 8.48 24.20 -10.06
CA VAL A 399 7.99 23.71 -8.78
C VAL A 399 7.57 22.26 -8.95
N ILE A 400 8.15 21.37 -8.16
CA ILE A 400 7.85 19.94 -8.17
C ILE A 400 6.60 19.67 -7.34
N ARG A 401 5.66 18.89 -7.89
CA ARG A 401 4.39 18.58 -7.22
C ARG A 401 4.33 17.18 -6.63
N SER A 402 4.98 16.22 -7.27
CA SER A 402 5.10 14.86 -6.76
C SER A 402 6.43 14.24 -7.12
N LEU A 403 6.81 13.28 -6.28
CA LEU A 403 7.93 12.39 -6.48
C LEU A 403 7.39 10.96 -6.51
N SER A 404 8.04 10.11 -7.29
CA SER A 404 7.87 8.66 -7.27
C SER A 404 9.23 8.00 -7.42
N ALA A 405 9.39 6.77 -6.97
CA ALA A 405 10.65 6.05 -7.06
C ALA A 405 10.43 4.60 -7.47
N ILE A 406 11.36 4.08 -8.28
CA ILE A 406 11.37 2.71 -8.78
C ILE A 406 12.79 2.36 -9.21
N ASP A 407 13.13 1.07 -9.22
CA ASP A 407 14.32 0.55 -9.90
C ASP A 407 13.93 0.25 -11.37
N TYR A 408 14.00 1.26 -12.25
CA TYR A 408 13.43 1.14 -13.60
C TYR A 408 14.27 0.29 -14.55
N ASN A 409 15.56 0.10 -14.21
CA ASN A 409 16.54 -0.60 -15.02
C ASN A 409 17.01 -1.91 -14.38
N ASN A 410 16.37 -2.33 -13.28
CA ASN A 410 16.66 -3.55 -12.54
C ASN A 410 18.13 -3.64 -12.05
N ASP A 411 18.73 -2.52 -11.68
CA ASP A 411 20.12 -2.47 -11.18
C ASP A 411 20.24 -2.63 -9.65
N GLY A 412 19.10 -2.75 -8.97
CA GLY A 412 18.96 -2.95 -7.54
C GLY A 412 19.03 -1.65 -6.73
N ARG A 413 18.88 -0.48 -7.37
CA ARG A 413 18.82 0.82 -6.68
C ARG A 413 17.56 1.56 -7.09
N LEU A 414 16.96 2.24 -6.13
CA LEU A 414 15.81 3.09 -6.41
C LEU A 414 16.27 4.38 -7.08
N ASP A 415 15.62 4.69 -8.20
CA ASP A 415 15.72 5.92 -8.97
C ASP A 415 14.50 6.80 -8.71
N VAL A 416 14.59 8.10 -9.01
CA VAL A 416 13.53 9.06 -8.64
C VAL A 416 13.02 9.81 -9.87
N TYR A 417 11.70 9.74 -10.09
CA TYR A 417 10.98 10.54 -11.07
C TYR A 417 10.23 11.69 -10.40
N ALA A 418 10.31 12.87 -11.00
CA ALA A 418 9.73 14.09 -10.45
C ALA A 418 8.79 14.78 -11.45
N CYS A 419 7.59 15.12 -10.97
CA CYS A 419 6.57 15.82 -11.75
C CYS A 419 6.75 17.34 -11.67
N GLY A 420 7.07 17.96 -12.80
CA GLY A 420 7.10 19.39 -13.01
C GLY A 420 5.72 19.95 -13.33
N TYR A 421 5.50 21.21 -12.97
CA TYR A 421 4.20 21.86 -13.14
C TYR A 421 4.31 23.30 -13.71
N TYR A 422 4.82 24.26 -12.94
CA TYR A 422 5.03 25.65 -13.40
C TYR A 422 6.50 26.07 -13.34
N ALA A 423 6.96 26.81 -14.36
CA ALA A 423 8.25 27.51 -14.32
C ALA A 423 8.20 28.75 -13.41
N ARG A 424 9.29 29.06 -12.69
CA ARG A 424 9.34 30.28 -11.85
C ARG A 424 9.82 31.54 -12.61
N SER A 425 8.89 32.50 -12.72
CA SER A 425 9.03 33.97 -12.88
C SER A 425 9.80 34.56 -14.07
N GLY A 426 9.03 35.03 -15.05
CA GLY A 426 9.39 35.96 -16.13
C GLY A 426 8.25 36.07 -17.16
N ASP A 427 7.58 34.95 -17.41
CA ASP A 427 6.54 34.77 -18.44
C ASP A 427 5.10 34.80 -17.93
N ARG A 428 4.85 35.43 -16.77
CA ARG A 428 3.47 35.78 -16.36
C ARG A 428 2.75 36.70 -17.35
N LEU A 429 3.48 37.26 -18.32
CA LEU A 429 2.96 38.11 -19.40
C LEU A 429 2.93 37.44 -20.78
N GLY A 430 3.18 36.13 -20.88
CA GLY A 430 3.25 35.43 -22.17
C GLY A 430 2.41 34.15 -22.27
N LEU A 431 2.87 33.06 -21.62
CA LEU A 431 2.30 31.71 -21.82
C LEU A 431 2.39 30.81 -20.56
N GLY A 432 2.33 31.37 -19.35
CA GLY A 432 2.29 30.59 -18.08
C GLY A 432 0.90 30.06 -17.69
N ARG A 433 -0.04 29.97 -18.65
CA ARG A 433 -1.37 29.39 -18.45
C ARG A 433 -1.49 28.17 -19.36
N PRO A 434 -2.09 27.06 -18.90
CA PRO A 434 -2.32 25.89 -19.75
C PRO A 434 -3.22 26.30 -20.94
N VAL A 435 -2.67 26.23 -22.16
CA VAL A 435 -3.40 26.63 -23.37
C VAL A 435 -3.09 25.66 -24.53
N PRO A 436 -4.12 25.01 -25.12
CA PRO A 436 -5.46 24.83 -24.56
C PRO A 436 -5.41 23.90 -23.35
N TYR A 437 -6.33 24.05 -22.39
CA TYR A 437 -6.29 23.29 -21.13
C TYR A 437 -6.28 21.75 -21.31
N HIS A 438 -6.96 21.21 -22.32
CA HIS A 438 -7.09 19.77 -22.58
C HIS A 438 -5.90 19.16 -23.34
N ASP A 439 -5.01 19.97 -23.91
CA ASP A 439 -3.80 19.51 -24.61
C ASP A 439 -2.62 20.48 -24.36
N ALA A 440 -2.54 21.01 -23.15
CA ALA A 440 -1.49 21.96 -22.77
C ALA A 440 -0.13 21.27 -22.84
N ASN A 441 0.82 21.89 -23.53
CA ASN A 441 2.20 21.41 -23.76
C ASN A 441 3.25 22.45 -23.35
N ASN A 442 2.83 23.43 -22.55
CA ASN A 442 3.63 24.58 -22.15
C ASN A 442 3.89 24.60 -20.63
N GLY A 443 3.84 23.43 -20.00
CA GLY A 443 4.35 23.22 -18.65
C GLY A 443 5.87 23.10 -18.63
N VAL A 444 6.42 22.61 -17.53
CA VAL A 444 7.85 22.32 -17.42
C VAL A 444 8.06 20.82 -17.52
N SER A 445 9.17 20.41 -18.14
CA SER A 445 9.53 19.00 -18.22
C SER A 445 9.60 18.33 -16.84
N ASN A 446 9.03 17.14 -16.78
CA ASN A 446 9.35 16.15 -15.76
C ASN A 446 10.79 15.66 -15.95
N PHE A 447 11.36 15.01 -14.93
CA PHE A 447 12.70 14.43 -15.05
C PHE A 447 12.86 13.14 -14.24
N MET A 448 13.79 12.30 -14.70
CA MET A 448 14.18 11.03 -14.09
C MET A 448 15.65 11.10 -13.63
N LEU A 449 15.89 10.85 -12.35
CA LEU A 449 17.20 10.82 -11.72
C LEU A 449 17.61 9.40 -11.41
N GLN A 450 18.63 8.90 -12.12
CA GLN A 450 19.23 7.61 -11.85
C GLN A 450 20.24 7.68 -10.69
N ASN A 451 20.11 6.78 -9.72
CA ASN A 451 20.94 6.65 -8.54
C ASN A 451 22.13 5.71 -8.78
N ALA A 452 23.35 6.24 -8.63
CA ALA A 452 24.59 5.47 -8.67
C ALA A 452 25.29 5.46 -7.30
N GLY A 453 24.53 5.28 -6.22
CA GLY A 453 25.03 5.27 -4.83
C GLY A 453 25.29 6.68 -4.32
N TRP A 454 24.22 7.45 -4.12
CA TRP A 454 24.22 8.88 -3.76
C TRP A 454 24.71 9.85 -4.84
N ILE A 455 25.09 9.34 -6.01
CA ILE A 455 25.41 10.13 -7.19
C ILE A 455 24.22 10.02 -8.13
N PHE A 456 23.46 11.11 -8.28
CA PHE A 456 22.29 11.13 -9.14
C PHE A 456 22.60 11.79 -10.49
N LYS A 457 22.16 11.13 -11.57
CA LYS A 457 22.28 11.62 -12.94
C LYS A 457 20.89 11.80 -13.54
N ASP A 458 20.63 12.95 -14.15
CA ASP A 458 19.44 13.13 -14.98
C ASP A 458 19.60 12.31 -16.28
N VAL A 459 18.73 11.31 -16.43
CA VAL A 459 18.72 10.38 -17.57
C VAL A 459 17.48 10.55 -18.44
N THR A 460 16.65 11.58 -18.19
CA THR A 460 15.33 11.77 -18.82
C THR A 460 15.34 11.56 -20.34
N GLN A 461 16.26 12.23 -21.04
CA GLN A 461 16.41 12.11 -22.48
C GLN A 461 17.03 10.77 -22.92
N GLU A 462 17.96 10.24 -22.13
CA GLU A 462 18.64 8.98 -22.44
C GLU A 462 17.67 7.80 -22.45
N VAL A 463 16.69 7.84 -21.55
CA VAL A 463 15.69 6.78 -21.39
C VAL A 463 14.39 7.04 -22.18
N GLY A 464 14.27 8.15 -22.92
CA GLY A 464 13.09 8.44 -23.76
C GLY A 464 11.91 9.14 -23.06
N LEU A 465 12.05 9.47 -21.76
CA LEU A 465 11.06 10.21 -20.98
C LEU A 465 11.02 11.71 -21.31
N ASP A 466 11.77 12.19 -22.30
CA ASP A 466 11.69 13.56 -22.83
C ASP A 466 10.57 13.75 -23.87
N THR A 467 9.88 12.66 -24.25
CA THR A 467 8.74 12.71 -25.17
C THR A 467 7.44 13.07 -24.42
N ASN A 468 6.67 14.03 -24.95
CA ASN A 468 5.39 14.49 -24.40
C ASN A 468 5.40 14.91 -22.90
N ASN A 469 6.56 15.29 -22.36
CA ASN A 469 6.76 15.45 -20.92
C ASN A 469 6.63 16.89 -20.37
N GLN A 470 6.21 17.85 -21.20
CA GLN A 470 6.06 19.28 -20.85
C GLN A 470 4.61 19.63 -20.48
N ARG A 471 3.96 18.74 -19.76
CA ARG A 471 2.57 18.87 -19.29
C ARG A 471 2.54 19.54 -17.91
N PHE A 472 1.37 19.59 -17.30
CA PHE A 472 1.18 20.08 -15.93
C PHE A 472 0.97 18.89 -15.01
N SER A 473 2.05 18.17 -14.72
CA SER A 473 2.00 16.85 -14.07
C SER A 473 1.79 16.99 -12.55
N TYR A 474 0.83 16.23 -12.01
CA TYR A 474 0.54 16.20 -10.58
C TYR A 474 0.95 14.90 -9.91
N ALA A 475 0.75 13.77 -10.59
CA ALA A 475 0.99 12.46 -10.02
C ALA A 475 1.60 11.54 -11.08
N ALA A 476 2.48 10.67 -10.62
CA ALA A 476 3.02 9.58 -11.39
C ALA A 476 2.96 8.31 -10.55
N SER A 477 2.69 7.19 -11.20
CA SER A 477 2.67 5.87 -10.55
C SER A 477 3.26 4.83 -11.48
N TRP A 478 3.96 3.87 -10.88
CA TRP A 478 4.65 2.79 -11.57
C TRP A 478 3.88 1.48 -11.43
N GLU A 479 3.83 0.69 -12.49
CA GLU A 479 3.26 -0.66 -12.50
C GLU A 479 3.79 -1.47 -13.69
N ASP A 480 3.95 -2.78 -13.52
CA ASP A 480 4.22 -3.74 -14.61
C ASP A 480 2.88 -4.16 -15.23
N PHE A 481 2.26 -3.25 -16.00
CA PHE A 481 0.85 -3.43 -16.41
C PHE A 481 0.66 -4.53 -17.45
N ASP A 482 1.73 -4.91 -18.16
CA ASP A 482 1.74 -5.97 -19.15
C ASP A 482 2.40 -7.28 -18.67
N ASN A 483 2.81 -7.33 -17.39
CA ASN A 483 3.40 -8.48 -16.71
C ASN A 483 4.70 -9.01 -17.37
N ASP A 484 5.50 -8.12 -17.97
CA ASP A 484 6.77 -8.46 -18.61
C ASP A 484 7.98 -8.38 -17.65
N GLY A 485 7.81 -7.74 -16.49
CA GLY A 485 8.78 -7.60 -15.42
C GLY A 485 9.57 -6.29 -15.43
N ASP A 486 9.34 -5.40 -16.40
CA ASP A 486 9.85 -4.04 -16.43
C ASP A 486 8.75 -3.06 -15.96
N PRO A 487 9.01 -2.17 -14.98
CA PRO A 487 7.97 -1.28 -14.49
C PRO A 487 7.70 -0.14 -15.48
N ASP A 488 6.43 0.06 -15.82
CA ASP A 488 5.93 1.13 -16.67
C ASP A 488 5.49 2.35 -15.87
N LEU A 489 5.36 3.49 -16.54
CA LEU A 489 5.06 4.76 -15.90
C LEU A 489 3.77 5.39 -16.44
N TYR A 490 2.79 5.61 -15.57
CA TYR A 490 1.64 6.45 -15.90
C TYR A 490 1.75 7.82 -15.23
N VAL A 491 1.52 8.88 -16.00
CA VAL A 491 1.60 10.28 -15.54
C VAL A 491 0.25 10.97 -15.72
N ALA A 492 -0.33 11.39 -14.60
CA ALA A 492 -1.54 12.20 -14.57
C ALA A 492 -1.20 13.70 -14.60
N ASN A 493 -1.84 14.39 -15.53
CA ASN A 493 -1.67 15.79 -15.82
C ASN A 493 -2.95 16.55 -15.48
N ASP A 494 -2.84 17.66 -14.72
CA ASP A 494 -3.96 18.58 -14.49
C ASP A 494 -4.42 19.23 -15.80
N PHE A 495 -3.43 19.53 -16.63
CA PHE A 495 -3.63 20.11 -17.94
C PHE A 495 -2.75 19.43 -18.97
N GLY A 496 -3.34 19.21 -20.14
CA GLY A 496 -2.78 18.31 -21.14
C GLY A 496 -3.35 16.91 -21.01
N ARG A 497 -2.93 16.06 -21.95
CA ARG A 497 -3.30 14.65 -21.99
C ARG A 497 -2.38 13.87 -21.05
N ASN A 498 -2.90 12.85 -20.38
CA ASN A 498 -2.11 11.91 -19.58
C ASN A 498 -1.19 11.06 -20.46
N ASN A 499 -0.15 10.50 -19.86
CA ASN A 499 0.84 9.67 -20.55
C ASN A 499 0.91 8.28 -19.92
N LEU A 500 1.14 7.26 -20.75
CA LEU A 500 1.52 5.90 -20.33
C LEU A 500 2.81 5.58 -21.08
N PHE A 501 3.91 5.47 -20.36
CA PHE A 501 5.20 5.12 -20.92
C PHE A 501 5.47 3.63 -20.70
N LEU A 502 5.50 2.87 -21.79
CA LEU A 502 5.95 1.48 -21.81
C LEU A 502 7.47 1.41 -21.65
N ASN A 503 7.95 0.63 -20.69
CA ASN A 503 9.36 0.40 -20.44
C ASN A 503 9.83 -0.87 -21.13
N GLU A 504 10.68 -0.75 -22.14
CA GLU A 504 11.34 -1.90 -22.75
C GLU A 504 12.82 -1.89 -22.35
N ALA A 505 13.15 -2.64 -21.29
CA ALA A 505 14.51 -2.80 -20.76
C ALA A 505 15.24 -1.47 -20.47
N GLY A 506 14.53 -0.52 -19.82
CA GLY A 506 15.05 0.79 -19.41
C GLY A 506 14.87 1.91 -20.44
N HIS A 507 14.15 1.65 -21.55
CA HIS A 507 13.80 2.67 -22.54
C HIS A 507 12.28 2.84 -22.63
N PHE A 508 11.82 4.08 -22.54
CA PHE A 508 10.42 4.44 -22.41
C PHE A 508 9.84 4.97 -23.71
N THR A 509 8.66 4.48 -24.08
CA THR A 509 7.86 4.98 -25.20
C THR A 509 6.46 5.36 -24.73
N ASP A 510 6.01 6.58 -25.02
CA ASP A 510 4.62 7.00 -24.74
C ASP A 510 3.64 6.27 -25.67
N ILE A 511 2.79 5.43 -25.10
CA ILE A 511 1.79 4.61 -25.78
C ILE A 511 0.35 4.92 -25.32
N ALA A 512 0.12 6.05 -24.64
CA ALA A 512 -1.18 6.35 -24.03
C ALA A 512 -2.35 6.29 -25.01
N ALA A 513 -2.13 6.78 -26.24
CA ALA A 513 -3.15 6.80 -27.29
C ALA A 513 -3.43 5.38 -27.83
N GLU A 514 -2.38 4.60 -28.07
CA GLU A 514 -2.43 3.22 -28.54
C GLU A 514 -3.09 2.29 -27.53
N ALA A 515 -2.80 2.50 -26.23
CA ALA A 515 -3.35 1.73 -25.12
C ALA A 515 -4.78 2.16 -24.74
N GLY A 516 -5.27 3.30 -25.23
CA GLY A 516 -6.62 3.79 -24.94
C GLY A 516 -6.79 4.50 -23.60
N VAL A 517 -5.70 4.98 -23.00
CA VAL A 517 -5.66 5.66 -21.68
C VAL A 517 -5.27 7.13 -21.77
N GLU A 518 -5.25 7.71 -22.96
CA GLU A 518 -4.99 9.14 -23.18
C GLU A 518 -6.15 10.01 -22.63
N ASP A 519 -6.17 10.21 -21.31
CA ASP A 519 -7.17 11.01 -20.62
C ASP A 519 -6.83 12.51 -20.70
N LEU A 520 -7.83 13.32 -21.07
CA LEU A 520 -7.75 14.78 -21.23
C LEU A 520 -8.44 15.56 -20.09
N SER A 521 -8.89 14.84 -19.07
CA SER A 521 -9.45 15.39 -17.84
C SER A 521 -8.35 15.92 -16.92
N ALA A 522 -8.73 16.67 -15.89
CA ALA A 522 -7.78 17.21 -14.91
C ALA A 522 -7.34 16.14 -13.91
N GLY A 523 -6.29 15.40 -14.27
CA GLY A 523 -5.74 14.28 -13.50
C GLY A 523 -4.93 14.75 -12.29
N MET A 524 -5.26 14.19 -11.13
CA MET A 524 -4.73 14.62 -9.81
C MET A 524 -4.05 13.48 -9.07
N SER A 525 -4.41 12.23 -9.38
CA SER A 525 -3.83 11.03 -8.78
C SER A 525 -3.96 9.84 -9.71
N VAL A 526 -3.12 8.85 -9.49
CA VAL A 526 -3.05 7.59 -10.24
C VAL A 526 -3.03 6.46 -9.22
N SER A 527 -3.81 5.41 -9.44
CA SER A 527 -3.78 4.18 -8.64
C SER A 527 -3.92 2.97 -9.55
N TRP A 528 -3.14 1.95 -9.26
CA TRP A 528 -3.24 0.64 -9.89
C TRP A 528 -3.92 -0.33 -8.91
N GLY A 529 -4.75 -1.23 -9.42
CA GLY A 529 -5.40 -2.27 -8.62
C GLY A 529 -6.14 -3.25 -9.51
N ASP A 530 -6.25 -4.51 -9.09
CA ASP A 530 -6.93 -5.56 -9.85
C ASP A 530 -8.40 -5.60 -9.40
N TYR A 531 -9.20 -4.66 -9.93
CA TYR A 531 -10.54 -4.42 -9.37
C TYR A 531 -11.49 -5.60 -9.65
N ASN A 532 -11.18 -6.43 -10.65
CA ASN A 532 -12.01 -7.56 -11.08
C ASN A 532 -11.41 -8.95 -10.73
N ARG A 533 -10.16 -8.99 -10.24
CA ARG A 533 -9.37 -10.17 -9.87
C ARG A 533 -8.99 -11.09 -11.03
N ASP A 534 -8.69 -10.53 -12.20
CA ASP A 534 -8.26 -11.29 -13.38
C ASP A 534 -6.73 -11.42 -13.51
N GLY A 535 -5.97 -10.76 -12.62
CA GLY A 535 -4.52 -10.77 -12.59
C GLY A 535 -3.87 -9.71 -13.46
N TRP A 536 -4.64 -8.78 -14.03
CA TRP A 536 -4.15 -7.61 -14.73
C TRP A 536 -4.46 -6.36 -13.92
N MET A 537 -3.46 -5.52 -13.69
CA MET A 537 -3.68 -4.28 -12.93
C MET A 537 -4.46 -3.28 -13.78
N ASP A 538 -5.55 -2.79 -13.19
CA ASP A 538 -6.41 -1.77 -13.77
C ASP A 538 -5.99 -0.38 -13.31
N LEU A 539 -6.29 0.61 -14.15
CA LEU A 539 -5.83 1.98 -13.94
C LEU A 539 -6.98 2.88 -13.48
N TYR A 540 -6.86 3.42 -12.27
CA TYR A 540 -7.77 4.42 -11.73
C TYR A 540 -7.11 5.81 -11.69
N ILE A 541 -7.88 6.83 -12.10
CA ILE A 541 -7.44 8.22 -12.16
C ILE A 541 -8.42 9.09 -11.39
N GLY A 542 -7.94 9.72 -10.33
CA GLY A 542 -8.65 10.79 -9.64
C GLY A 542 -8.63 12.05 -10.51
N ASN A 543 -9.82 12.53 -10.88
CA ASN A 543 -10.03 13.67 -11.76
C ASN A 543 -10.98 14.70 -11.12
N MET A 544 -10.98 15.91 -11.65
CA MET A 544 -11.93 16.95 -11.22
C MET A 544 -13.33 16.73 -11.82
N PHE A 545 -14.35 16.66 -10.96
CA PHE A 545 -15.77 16.61 -11.37
C PHE A 545 -16.37 18.02 -11.50
N SER A 546 -17.14 18.25 -12.57
CA SER A 546 -17.86 19.51 -12.79
C SER A 546 -19.36 19.31 -12.95
N SER A 547 -20.13 19.59 -11.90
CA SER A 547 -21.61 19.57 -11.97
C SER A 547 -22.14 20.53 -13.04
N ALA A 548 -21.59 21.74 -13.10
CA ALA A 548 -21.96 22.73 -14.12
C ALA A 548 -21.59 22.27 -15.54
N GLY A 549 -20.41 21.67 -15.72
CA GLY A 549 -19.95 21.08 -16.98
C GLY A 549 -20.90 19.99 -17.47
N ASN A 550 -21.22 19.02 -16.60
CA ASN A 550 -22.17 17.94 -16.90
C ASN A 550 -23.57 18.46 -17.25
N ARG A 551 -24.02 19.56 -16.66
CA ARG A 551 -25.31 20.17 -17.00
C ARG A 551 -25.30 20.94 -18.32
N ILE A 552 -24.17 21.56 -18.69
CA ILE A 552 -24.08 22.49 -19.83
C ILE A 552 -23.60 21.77 -21.10
N ALA A 553 -22.56 20.94 -21.01
CA ALA A 553 -21.90 20.32 -22.16
C ALA A 553 -22.77 19.30 -22.91
N PHE A 554 -23.85 18.82 -22.28
CA PHE A 554 -24.81 17.89 -22.87
C PHE A 554 -26.05 18.58 -23.46
N GLN A 555 -26.16 19.91 -23.36
CA GLN A 555 -27.32 20.62 -23.91
C GLN A 555 -27.24 20.73 -25.42
N ARG A 556 -28.36 20.46 -26.11
CA ARG A 556 -28.47 20.55 -27.59
C ARG A 556 -27.95 21.87 -28.19
N LYS A 557 -28.07 22.98 -27.47
CA LYS A 557 -27.63 24.31 -27.94
C LYS A 557 -26.17 24.62 -27.63
N TYR A 558 -25.54 23.88 -26.72
CA TYR A 558 -24.13 24.07 -26.39
C TYR A 558 -23.29 23.68 -27.60
N ARG A 559 -22.55 24.66 -28.16
CA ARG A 559 -21.67 24.48 -29.33
C ARG A 559 -22.30 23.65 -30.46
N SER A 560 -23.55 23.97 -30.79
CA SER A 560 -24.33 23.24 -31.80
C SER A 560 -23.59 23.13 -33.13
N GLY A 561 -23.26 21.90 -33.54
CA GLY A 561 -22.53 21.61 -34.77
C GLY A 561 -21.03 21.36 -34.59
N GLU A 562 -20.50 21.48 -33.37
CA GLU A 562 -19.14 21.08 -32.98
C GLU A 562 -19.16 19.75 -32.22
N ASP A 563 -18.01 19.07 -32.16
CA ASP A 563 -17.80 17.94 -31.25
C ASP A 563 -17.59 18.47 -29.81
N THR A 564 -18.41 17.99 -28.89
CA THR A 564 -18.39 18.38 -27.47
C THR A 564 -17.85 17.27 -26.57
N SER A 565 -17.40 16.15 -27.13
CA SER A 565 -16.92 14.97 -26.41
C SER A 565 -15.84 15.31 -25.38
N SER A 566 -14.87 16.14 -25.74
CA SER A 566 -13.79 16.58 -24.84
C SER A 566 -14.30 17.38 -23.64
N PHE A 567 -15.29 18.25 -23.82
CA PHE A 567 -15.90 18.99 -22.71
C PHE A 567 -16.71 18.09 -21.78
N GLN A 568 -17.43 17.12 -22.36
CA GLN A 568 -18.19 16.13 -21.60
C GLN A 568 -17.25 15.25 -20.79
N ARG A 569 -16.17 14.76 -21.42
CA ARG A 569 -15.14 13.95 -20.78
C ARG A 569 -14.44 14.67 -19.64
N HIS A 570 -14.04 15.92 -19.86
CA HIS A 570 -13.38 16.74 -18.84
C HIS A 570 -14.32 17.12 -17.67
N ALA A 571 -15.64 17.08 -17.87
CA ALA A 571 -16.61 17.32 -16.79
C ALA A 571 -16.96 16.07 -15.97
N ARG A 572 -16.78 14.88 -16.55
CA ARG A 572 -17.27 13.59 -16.02
C ARG A 572 -16.73 13.24 -14.64
N GLY A 573 -15.51 13.65 -14.32
CA GLY A 573 -14.80 13.28 -13.09
C GLY A 573 -13.89 12.08 -13.29
N ASN A 574 -13.77 11.25 -12.25
CA ASN A 574 -12.81 10.15 -12.13
C ASN A 574 -12.95 9.12 -13.25
N SER A 575 -11.90 8.31 -13.42
CA SER A 575 -11.90 7.27 -14.46
C SER A 575 -11.27 5.97 -14.02
N LEU A 576 -11.82 4.88 -14.53
CA LEU A 576 -11.36 3.52 -14.33
C LEU A 576 -11.22 2.86 -15.71
N PHE A 577 -10.00 2.46 -16.01
CA PHE A 577 -9.61 1.80 -17.24
C PHE A 577 -9.28 0.35 -16.91
N LEU A 578 -10.13 -0.56 -17.40
CA LEU A 578 -9.99 -2.01 -17.28
C LEU A 578 -8.92 -2.50 -18.25
N ASN A 579 -7.87 -3.14 -17.74
CA ASN A 579 -6.83 -3.76 -18.54
C ASN A 579 -7.38 -5.01 -19.25
N GLN A 580 -7.17 -5.11 -20.57
CA GLN A 580 -7.71 -6.22 -21.37
C GLN A 580 -6.73 -7.40 -21.49
N GLY A 581 -5.50 -7.27 -20.97
CA GLY A 581 -4.44 -8.27 -21.05
C GLY A 581 -3.77 -8.37 -22.43
N ASP A 582 -4.00 -7.39 -23.31
CA ASP A 582 -3.40 -7.27 -24.64
C ASP A 582 -2.74 -5.89 -24.87
N SER A 583 -2.29 -5.28 -23.78
CA SER A 583 -1.70 -3.93 -23.71
C SER A 583 -2.67 -2.80 -24.07
N THR A 584 -3.98 -3.07 -24.10
CA THR A 584 -5.03 -2.05 -24.26
C THR A 584 -5.96 -2.01 -23.05
N PHE A 585 -6.65 -0.89 -22.90
CA PHE A 585 -7.59 -0.66 -21.81
C PHE A 585 -8.97 -0.28 -22.32
N LEU A 586 -9.99 -0.64 -21.55
CA LEU A 586 -11.38 -0.25 -21.74
C LEU A 586 -11.81 0.71 -20.64
N ASP A 587 -12.32 1.89 -20.99
CA ASP A 587 -12.96 2.80 -20.04
C ASP A 587 -14.28 2.18 -19.54
N VAL A 588 -14.33 1.82 -18.26
CA VAL A 588 -15.50 1.23 -17.57
C VAL A 588 -16.04 2.14 -16.47
N SER A 589 -15.69 3.43 -16.52
CA SER A 589 -15.93 4.37 -15.42
C SER A 589 -17.41 4.55 -15.07
N GLU A 590 -18.28 4.57 -16.09
CA GLU A 590 -19.73 4.76 -15.92
C GLU A 590 -20.39 3.47 -15.45
N GLU A 591 -20.01 2.32 -16.02
CA GLU A 591 -20.49 0.99 -15.64
C GLU A 591 -20.14 0.64 -14.20
N ALA A 592 -18.92 1.00 -13.76
CA ALA A 592 -18.46 0.81 -12.39
C ALA A 592 -18.99 1.87 -11.41
N ASN A 593 -19.67 2.92 -11.91
CA ASN A 593 -20.23 4.01 -11.11
C ASN A 593 -19.18 4.74 -10.23
N VAL A 594 -17.97 4.95 -10.79
CA VAL A 594 -16.83 5.53 -10.05
C VAL A 594 -16.51 6.98 -10.45
N THR A 595 -17.29 7.57 -11.36
CA THR A 595 -17.03 8.91 -11.92
C THR A 595 -17.15 10.04 -10.89
N LEU A 596 -18.00 9.89 -9.87
CA LEU A 596 -18.27 10.94 -8.89
C LEU A 596 -17.24 10.94 -7.74
N GLY A 597 -16.09 11.56 -7.97
CA GLY A 597 -15.06 11.83 -6.94
C GLY A 597 -15.09 13.26 -6.35
N ARG A 598 -16.02 14.11 -6.82
CA ARG A 598 -15.97 15.58 -6.62
C ARG A 598 -14.62 16.16 -7.08
N TRP A 599 -13.94 16.93 -6.24
CA TRP A 599 -12.59 17.41 -6.51
C TRP A 599 -11.59 16.42 -5.91
N ALA A 600 -11.35 15.32 -6.63
CA ALA A 600 -10.45 14.27 -6.20
C ALA A 600 -9.00 14.75 -6.24
N TRP A 601 -8.29 14.64 -5.13
CA TRP A 601 -6.86 14.99 -5.01
C TRP A 601 -5.97 13.77 -4.87
N CYS A 602 -6.52 12.68 -4.33
CA CYS A 602 -5.81 11.43 -4.14
C CYS A 602 -6.78 10.26 -4.31
N SER A 603 -6.28 9.13 -4.78
CA SER A 603 -6.98 7.86 -4.84
C SER A 603 -6.06 6.73 -4.41
N SER A 604 -6.65 5.62 -3.96
CA SER A 604 -5.93 4.39 -3.62
C SER A 604 -6.90 3.20 -3.61
N PHE A 605 -6.44 2.05 -4.08
CA PHE A 605 -7.08 0.75 -3.85
C PHE A 605 -6.66 0.21 -2.48
N ALA A 606 -7.63 -0.18 -1.66
CA ALA A 606 -7.39 -0.83 -0.38
C ALA A 606 -8.63 -1.60 0.08
N ASP A 607 -8.44 -2.78 0.67
CA ASP A 607 -9.53 -3.53 1.31
C ASP A 607 -9.85 -2.96 2.70
N ILE A 608 -10.68 -1.91 2.77
CA ILE A 608 -10.96 -1.21 4.04
C ILE A 608 -11.94 -1.96 4.92
N ASN A 609 -12.79 -2.77 4.31
CA ASN A 609 -13.82 -3.52 5.00
C ASN A 609 -13.37 -4.97 5.32
N ASN A 610 -12.19 -5.37 4.84
CA ASN A 610 -11.56 -6.68 4.99
C ASN A 610 -12.40 -7.84 4.42
N ASP A 611 -13.13 -7.63 3.31
CA ASP A 611 -13.88 -8.68 2.61
C ASP A 611 -13.07 -9.37 1.49
N GLY A 612 -11.81 -8.96 1.34
CA GLY A 612 -10.85 -9.45 0.37
C GLY A 612 -10.91 -8.72 -0.97
N TRP A 613 -11.89 -7.84 -1.22
CA TRP A 613 -11.95 -6.98 -2.40
C TRP A 613 -11.30 -5.64 -2.11
N GLU A 614 -10.53 -5.13 -3.06
CA GLU A 614 -10.02 -3.78 -2.94
C GLU A 614 -11.18 -2.79 -3.15
N ASP A 615 -11.38 -1.92 -2.17
CA ASP A 615 -12.23 -0.76 -2.28
C ASP A 615 -11.44 0.41 -2.89
N ILE A 616 -12.13 1.35 -3.52
CA ILE A 616 -11.51 2.59 -4.02
C ILE A 616 -11.78 3.72 -3.03
N LEU A 617 -10.70 4.32 -2.53
CA LEU A 617 -10.76 5.49 -1.67
C LEU A 617 -10.39 6.73 -2.47
N VAL A 618 -11.19 7.79 -2.32
CA VAL A 618 -10.96 9.06 -3.01
C VAL A 618 -11.00 10.19 -1.99
N ALA A 619 -9.85 10.83 -1.77
CA ALA A 619 -9.77 12.04 -0.96
C ALA A 619 -10.18 13.24 -1.82
N ASN A 620 -11.19 13.99 -1.38
CA ASN A 620 -11.70 15.16 -2.09
C ASN A 620 -11.60 16.45 -1.27
N GLY A 621 -11.41 17.57 -1.96
CA GLY A 621 -11.05 18.86 -1.35
C GLY A 621 -12.22 19.81 -1.06
N MET A 622 -13.45 19.32 -0.92
CA MET A 622 -14.62 20.19 -0.66
C MET A 622 -15.12 20.02 0.77
N VAL A 623 -14.79 20.97 1.65
CA VAL A 623 -15.55 21.20 2.88
C VAL A 623 -16.79 22.00 2.49
N THR A 624 -17.92 21.35 2.30
CA THR A 624 -19.20 22.07 2.34
C THR A 624 -19.34 22.60 3.77
N GLY A 625 -19.55 23.92 3.91
CA GLY A 625 -19.81 24.51 5.22
C GLY A 625 -20.89 23.73 5.97
N THR A 626 -20.80 23.70 7.30
CA THR A 626 -21.77 22.98 8.16
C THR A 626 -23.18 23.53 8.04
N ASP A 627 -23.33 24.74 7.50
CA ASP A 627 -24.60 25.39 7.28
C ASP A 627 -25.09 25.06 5.86
N ASP A 628 -26.19 24.30 5.78
CA ASP A 628 -27.02 24.28 4.59
C ASP A 628 -27.52 25.71 4.34
N THR A 629 -26.89 26.42 3.41
CA THR A 629 -27.26 27.80 3.10
C THR A 629 -28.57 27.89 2.30
N GLY A 630 -29.14 26.75 1.90
CA GLY A 630 -30.37 26.67 1.11
C GLY A 630 -30.22 27.23 -0.31
N ASP A 631 -28.99 27.30 -0.82
CA ASP A 631 -28.65 27.89 -2.13
C ASP A 631 -28.56 26.88 -3.28
N LEU A 632 -28.83 25.59 -3.01
CA LEU A 632 -28.88 24.50 -3.99
C LEU A 632 -30.30 23.99 -4.28
#